data_AF-A0A061IJL7-F1
#
_entry.id   AF-A0A061IJL7-F1
#
_cell.length_a   1.000
_cell.length_b   1.000
_cell.length_c   1.000
_cell.angle_alpha   90.00
_cell.angle_beta   90.00
_cell.angle_gamma   90.00
#
_symmetry.space_group_name_H-M   'P 1'
#
loop_
_entity.id
_entity.type
_entity.pdbx_description
1 polymer ?
#
loop_
_entity_poly.entity_id
_entity_poly.type
_entity_poly.pdbx_seq_one_letter_code
_entity_poly.pdbx_strand_id
1 'polypeptide(L)' 'MPSKKTFKQRRSFEQRVEDVRLIREQHSTKIPVIIERYKAFFLLANEHSMMSVSKPISEVYESEKDEDGFL' A
#
# COMPACT_ATOMS: atom_id res chain seq x y z
N MET A 1 2.12 -25.74 4.22
CA MET A 1 1.59 -24.48 4.82
C MET A 1 0.66 -23.85 3.80
N PRO A 2 -0.62 -23.59 4.11
CA PRO A 2 -1.49 -22.89 3.16
C PRO A 2 -0.91 -21.51 2.85
N SER A 3 -0.92 -21.13 1.57
CA SER A 3 -0.52 -19.79 1.11
C SER A 3 -1.46 -18.76 1.75
N LYS A 4 -0.91 -17.74 2.42
CA LYS A 4 -1.73 -16.65 2.97
C LYS A 4 -2.25 -15.81 1.80
N LYS A 5 -3.56 -15.64 1.71
CA LYS A 5 -4.19 -14.75 0.70
C LYS A 5 -3.69 -13.32 0.89
N THR A 6 -3.36 -12.65 -0.22
CA THR A 6 -2.94 -11.24 -0.23
C THR A 6 -4.12 -10.31 0.12
N PHE A 7 -3.85 -9.04 0.37
CA PHE A 7 -4.85 -8.01 0.61
C PHE A 7 -5.81 -7.87 -0.58
N LYS A 8 -5.28 -7.76 -1.80
CA LYS A 8 -6.08 -7.69 -3.04
C LYS A 8 -6.91 -8.95 -3.31
N GLN A 9 -6.51 -10.11 -2.78
CA GLN A 9 -7.31 -11.34 -2.84
C GLN A 9 -8.41 -11.41 -1.78
N ARG A 10 -8.29 -10.64 -0.69
CA ARG A 10 -9.25 -10.61 0.42
C ARG A 10 -10.28 -9.49 0.30
N ARG A 11 -10.01 -8.45 -0.49
CA ARG A 11 -10.86 -7.26 -0.66
C ARG A 11 -11.07 -6.97 -2.14
N SER A 12 -12.30 -6.65 -2.54
CA SER A 12 -12.58 -6.22 -3.92
C SER A 12 -11.95 -4.86 -4.20
N PHE A 13 -11.90 -4.44 -5.47
CA PHE A 13 -11.39 -3.12 -5.83
C PHE A 13 -12.23 -2.00 -5.20
N GLU A 14 -13.56 -2.11 -5.29
CA GLU A 14 -14.51 -1.12 -4.76
C GLU A 14 -14.36 -0.97 -3.25
N GLN A 15 -14.17 -2.09 -2.54
CA GLN A 15 -13.93 -2.08 -1.10
C GLN A 15 -12.63 -1.36 -0.74
N ARG A 16 -11.55 -1.58 -1.50
CA ARG A 16 -10.25 -0.92 -1.24
C ARG A 16 -10.32 0.59 -1.48
N VAL A 17 -10.98 1.02 -2.56
CA VAL A 17 -11.21 2.45 -2.84
C VAL A 17 -12.01 3.11 -1.71
N GLU A 18 -13.06 2.46 -1.23
CA GLU A 18 -13.88 2.97 -0.13
C GLU A 18 -13.10 3.01 1.19
N ASP A 19 -12.30 1.98 1.48
CA ASP A 19 -11.41 1.95 2.64
C ASP A 19 -10.42 3.14 2.62
N VAL A 20 -9.81 3.46 1.47
CA VAL A 20 -8.92 4.63 1.32
C VAL A 20 -9.67 5.92 1.57
N ARG A 21 -10.88 6.07 1.02
CA ARG A 21 -11.72 7.27 1.23
C ARG A 21 -11.95 7.52 2.71
N LEU A 22 -12.40 6.50 3.45
CA LEU A 22 -12.67 6.58 4.88
C LEU A 22 -11.40 6.87 5.70
N ILE A 23 -10.28 6.22 5.38
CA ILE A 23 -9.00 6.46 6.06
C ILE A 23 -8.56 7.91 5.87
N ARG A 24 -8.67 8.48 4.65
CA ARG A 24 -8.26 9.86 4.39
C ARG A 24 -9.20 10.89 5.02
N GLU A 25 -10.49 10.60 5.13
CA GLU A 25 -11.46 11.45 5.86
C GLU A 25 -11.14 11.47 7.36
N GLN A 26 -10.84 10.32 7.95
CA GLN A 26 -10.55 10.22 9.38
C GLN A 26 -9.14 10.66 9.75
N HIS A 27 -8.18 10.47 8.85
CA HIS A 27 -6.75 10.66 9.08
C HIS A 27 -6.09 11.42 7.92
N SER A 28 -6.45 12.69 7.76
CA SER A 28 -6.05 13.55 6.63
C SER A 28 -4.53 13.70 6.41
N THR A 29 -3.71 13.48 7.45
CA THR A 29 -2.24 13.58 7.38
C THR A 29 -1.53 12.22 7.31
N LYS A 30 -2.27 11.11 7.23
CA LYS A 30 -1.71 9.74 7.18
C LYS A 30 -1.79 9.18 5.77
N ILE A 31 -0.85 8.29 5.47
CA ILE A 31 -0.77 7.59 4.18
C ILE A 31 -1.22 6.14 4.37
N PRO A 32 -2.20 5.65 3.60
CA PRO A 32 -2.63 4.27 3.68
C PRO A 32 -1.60 3.36 2.97
N VAL A 33 -0.99 2.45 3.72
CA VAL A 33 0.06 1.54 3.22
C VAL A 33 -0.28 0.10 3.59
N ILE A 34 -0.18 -0.83 2.63
CA ILE A 34 -0.34 -2.26 2.84
C ILE A 34 1.03 -2.93 2.82
N ILE A 35 1.39 -3.57 3.93
CA ILE A 35 2.68 -4.28 4.06
C ILE A 35 2.41 -5.79 4.09
N GLU A 36 2.91 -6.51 3.09
CA GLU A 36 2.83 -7.96 3.02
C GLU A 36 4.20 -8.62 3.14
N ARG A 37 4.22 -9.85 3.67
CA ARG A 37 5.47 -10.59 3.87
C ARG A 37 5.96 -11.15 2.53
N TYR A 38 7.07 -10.62 2.03
CA TYR A 38 7.82 -11.21 0.92
C TYR A 38 8.92 -12.17 1.42
N LYS A 39 9.41 -13.06 0.55
CA LYS A 39 10.42 -14.10 0.87
C LYS A 39 11.82 -13.53 1.18
N ALA A 40 12.03 -12.22 1.01
CA ALA A 40 13.24 -11.49 1.39
C ALA A 40 12.86 -10.19 2.13
N PHE A 41 13.69 -9.76 3.10
CA PHE A 41 13.48 -8.53 3.88
C PHE A 41 13.95 -7.30 3.09
N PHE A 42 13.12 -6.83 2.17
CA PHE A 42 13.23 -5.50 1.56
C PHE A 42 11.82 -4.88 1.49
N LEU A 43 11.68 -3.61 1.86
CA LEU A 43 10.46 -2.86 1.55
C LEU A 43 10.55 -2.44 0.08
N LEU A 44 9.72 -3.05 -0.75
CA LEU A 44 9.58 -2.73 -2.17
C LEU A 44 8.33 -1.88 -2.34
N ALA A 45 8.44 -0.74 -3.04
CA ALA A 45 7.25 -0.03 -3.51
C ALA A 45 6.77 -0.68 -4.80
N ASN A 46 5.46 -0.98 -4.86
CA ASN A 46 4.80 -1.56 -6.03
C ASN A 46 5.53 -2.78 -6.63
N GLU A 47 6.04 -3.65 -5.75
CA GLU A 47 6.71 -4.93 -6.06
C GLU A 47 8.00 -4.86 -6.91
N HIS A 48 8.38 -3.69 -7.45
CA HIS A 48 9.47 -3.57 -8.43
C HIS A 48 10.58 -2.58 -8.07
N SER A 49 10.33 -1.59 -7.20
CA SER A 49 11.30 -0.52 -6.93
C SER A 49 11.86 -0.57 -5.51
N MET A 50 13.19 -0.72 -5.41
CA MET A 50 13.92 -0.48 -4.16
C MET A 50 13.95 1.01 -3.90
N MET A 51 13.37 1.43 -2.78
CA MET A 51 13.24 2.85 -2.48
C MET A 51 14.43 3.35 -1.66
N SER A 52 14.88 4.57 -1.97
CA SER A 52 15.79 5.28 -1.08
C SER A 52 15.08 5.61 0.23
N VAL A 53 15.64 5.20 1.37
CA VAL A 53 15.11 5.51 2.72
C VAL A 53 15.12 7.01 3.04
N SER A 54 15.74 7.84 2.21
CA SER A 54 15.78 9.30 2.37
C SER A 54 14.59 10.03 1.75
N LYS A 55 13.78 9.38 0.90
CA LYS A 55 12.63 10.02 0.27
C LYS A 55 11.46 10.14 1.26
N PRO A 56 10.82 11.31 1.38
CA PRO A 56 9.58 11.44 2.16
C PRO A 56 8.52 10.46 1.65
N ILE A 57 7.84 9.77 2.56
CA ILE A 57 6.79 8.79 2.22
C ILE A 57 5.61 9.43 1.46
N SER A 58 5.40 10.74 1.61
CA SER A 58 4.41 11.50 0.85
C SER A 58 4.74 11.58 -0.63
N GLU A 59 6.01 11.80 -0.98
CA GLU A 59 6.44 11.84 -2.39
C GLU A 59 6.28 10.46 -3.04
N VAL A 60 6.65 9.43 -2.29
CA VAL A 60 6.49 8.03 -2.69
C VAL A 60 5.03 7.73 -2.96
N TYR A 61 4.14 8.11 -2.05
CA TYR A 61 2.71 7.88 -2.22
C TYR A 61 2.16 8.53 -3.48
N GLU A 62 2.58 9.76 -3.79
CA GLU A 62 2.11 10.43 -5.00
C GLU A 62 2.61 9.77 -6.30
N SER A 63 3.80 9.15 -6.29
CA SER A 63 4.35 8.49 -7.47
C SER A 63 4.02 7.00 -7.60
N GLU A 64 3.81 6.28 -6.49
CA GLU A 64 3.77 4.81 -6.46
C GLU A 64 2.48 4.20 -5.93
N LYS A 65 1.50 5.00 -5.48
CA LYS A 65 0.20 4.44 -5.04
C LYS A 65 -0.48 3.67 -6.18
N ASP A 66 -1.17 2.61 -5.81
CA ASP A 66 -2.01 1.83 -6.72
C ASP A 66 -3.28 2.60 -7.11
N GLU A 67 -4.00 2.11 -8.12
CA GLU A 67 -5.25 2.71 -8.59
C GLU A 67 -6.35 2.72 -7.51
N ASP A 68 -6.27 1.80 -6.54
CA ASP A 68 -7.20 1.79 -5.40
C ASP A 68 -6.89 2.87 -4.34
N GLY A 69 -5.73 3.52 -4.43
CA GLY A 69 -5.26 4.57 -3.53
C GLY A 69 -4.47 4.09 -2.31
N PHE A 70 -4.17 2.81 -2.15
CA PHE A 70 -3.17 2.30 -1.20
C PHE A 70 -1.76 2.36 -1.81
N LEU A 71 -0.76 2.50 -0.96
CA LEU A 71 0.63 2.17 -1.28
C LEU A 71 0.94 0.71 -0.96
#